data_AF-A0AAU2H278-F1
#
_entry.id   AF-A0AAU2H278-F1
#
_cell.length_a   1.000
_cell.length_b   1.000
_cell.length_c   1.000
_cell.angle_alpha   90.00
_cell.angle_beta   90.00
_cell.angle_gamma   90.00
#
_symmetry.space_group_name_H-M   'P 1'
#
loop_
_entity.id
_entity.type
_entity.pdbx_description
1 polymer ?
#
loop_
_entity_poly.entity_id
_entity_poly.type
_entity_poly.pdbx_seq_one_letter_code
_entity_poly.pdbx_strand_id
1 'polypeptide(L)'
;MYERRTPDAPARPPAPLGTTAAVRRPNDVRVGDFVYRDEMYLRIKDLRSAGTAGQRVLIFDGHSPWVLKAPTTTYRPNELL
;
A
#
# COMPACT_ATOMS: atom_id res chain seq x y z
N MET A 1 -22.70 32.33 2.86
CA MET A 1 -22.29 30.93 3.05
C MET A 1 -20.81 30.85 2.73
N TYR A 2 -19.94 30.79 3.74
CA TYR A 2 -18.51 30.57 3.49
C TYR A 2 -18.29 29.07 3.37
N GLU A 3 -18.12 28.59 2.14
CA GLU A 3 -17.64 27.24 1.90
C GLU A 3 -16.23 27.15 2.48
N ARG A 4 -16.07 26.33 3.53
CA ARG A 4 -14.75 25.95 4.05
C ARG A 4 -14.02 25.23 2.91
N ARG A 5 -13.16 25.94 2.17
CA ARG A 5 -12.09 25.31 1.41
C ARG A 5 -11.27 24.51 2.40
N THR A 6 -11.49 23.20 2.41
CA THR A 6 -10.56 22.25 3.02
C THR A 6 -9.18 22.57 2.40
N PRO A 7 -8.14 22.83 3.20
CA PRO A 7 -6.82 23.08 2.63
C PRO A 7 -6.46 21.90 1.73
N ASP A 8 -6.10 22.23 0.50
CA ASP A 8 -5.68 21.33 -0.57
C ASP A 8 -4.59 20.40 0.00
N ALA A 9 -4.98 19.20 0.44
CA ALA A 9 -4.01 18.21 0.82
C ALA A 9 -3.21 17.89 -0.46
N PRO A 10 -1.87 17.86 -0.42
CA PRO A 10 -1.08 17.59 -1.60
C PRO A 10 -1.64 16.33 -2.26
N ALA A 11 -2.08 16.48 -3.51
CA ALA A 11 -2.71 15.40 -4.25
C ALA A 11 -1.73 14.22 -4.27
N ARG A 12 -2.16 13.08 -3.71
CA ARG A 12 -1.34 11.85 -3.77
C ARG A 12 -0.93 11.60 -5.22
N PRO A 13 0.30 11.17 -5.49
CA PRO A 13 0.69 10.81 -6.84
C PRO A 13 -0.28 9.77 -7.41
N PRO A 14 -0.47 9.75 -8.74
CA PRO A 14 -1.30 8.75 -9.38
C PRO A 14 -0.77 7.35 -9.06
N ALA A 15 -1.69 6.41 -8.85
CA ALA A 15 -1.33 5.01 -8.63
C ALA A 15 -0.54 4.45 -9.81
N PRO A 16 0.33 3.44 -9.59
CA PRO A 16 1.06 2.80 -10.67
C PRO A 16 0.11 2.29 -11.76
N LEU A 17 0.45 2.53 -13.03
CA LEU A 17 -0.37 2.11 -14.17
C LEU A 17 -0.60 0.60 -14.16
N GLY A 18 -1.79 0.19 -14.62
CA GLY A 18 -2.12 -1.22 -14.71
C GLY A 18 -2.35 -1.89 -13.36
N THR A 19 -2.68 -1.13 -12.31
CA THR A 19 -3.00 -1.67 -10.99
C THR A 19 -4.46 -1.47 -10.62
N THR A 20 -4.98 -2.38 -9.79
CA THR A 20 -6.31 -2.27 -9.18
C THR A 20 -6.17 -2.02 -7.68
N ALA A 21 -6.78 -0.93 -7.22
CA ALA A 21 -6.82 -0.55 -5.81
C ALA A 21 -7.85 -1.40 -5.04
N ALA A 22 -7.46 -1.92 -3.87
CA ALA A 22 -8.37 -2.58 -2.94
C ALA A 22 -7.87 -2.47 -1.50
N VAL A 23 -8.80 -2.35 -0.54
CA VAL A 23 -8.48 -2.51 0.88
C VAL A 23 -8.29 -3.99 1.17
N ARG A 24 -7.11 -4.38 1.65
CA ARG A 24 -6.72 -5.76 1.92
C ARG A 24 -6.28 -5.94 3.36
N ARG A 25 -6.69 -7.04 3.99
CA ARG A 25 -6.18 -7.42 5.32
C ARG A 25 -4.73 -7.88 5.17
N PRO A 26 -3.93 -7.91 6.25
CA PRO A 26 -2.53 -8.33 6.18
C PRO A 26 -2.31 -9.68 5.48
N ASN A 27 -3.21 -10.66 5.63
CA ASN A 27 -3.11 -11.96 4.97
C ASN A 27 -3.45 -11.95 3.47
N ASP A 28 -4.16 -10.94 2.99
CA ASP A 28 -4.60 -10.86 1.58
C ASP A 28 -3.59 -10.11 0.69
N VAL A 29 -2.62 -9.46 1.33
CA VAL A 29 -1.51 -8.75 0.67
C VAL A 29 -0.54 -9.77 0.07
N ARG A 30 -0.05 -9.48 -1.14
CA ARG A 30 0.86 -10.35 -1.89
C ARG A 30 2.15 -9.64 -2.25
N VAL A 31 3.21 -10.42 -2.46
CA VAL A 31 4.41 -9.93 -3.16
C VAL A 31 4.00 -9.40 -4.53
N GLY A 32 4.53 -8.25 -4.92
CA GLY A 32 4.18 -7.56 -6.15
C GLY A 32 3.09 -6.50 -6.01
N ASP A 33 2.26 -6.54 -4.96
CA ASP A 33 1.35 -5.43 -4.64
C ASP A 33 2.16 -4.16 -4.31
N PHE A 34 1.56 -3.00 -4.57
CA PHE A 34 2.10 -1.71 -4.13
C PHE A 34 1.31 -1.17 -2.94
N VAL A 35 1.99 -0.47 -2.04
CA VAL A 35 1.38 0.31 -0.96
C VAL A 35 1.83 1.76 -1.05
N TYR A 36 0.94 2.70 -0.72
CA TYR A 36 1.31 4.10 -0.62
C TYR A 36 1.88 4.38 0.78
N ARG A 37 3.16 4.73 0.86
CA ARG A 37 3.87 5.04 2.10
C ARG A 37 4.97 6.05 1.81
N ASP A 38 5.22 6.96 2.76
CA ASP A 38 6.30 7.96 2.65
C ASP A 38 6.22 8.72 1.31
N GLU A 39 4.99 9.12 0.97
CA GLU A 39 4.63 9.88 -0.24
C GLU A 39 4.91 9.18 -1.58
N MET A 40 5.12 7.86 -1.57
CA MET A 40 5.39 7.08 -2.77
C MET A 40 4.73 5.71 -2.76
N TYR A 41 4.65 5.08 -3.94
CA TYR A 41 4.17 3.71 -4.08
C TYR A 41 5.34 2.74 -4.01
N LEU A 42 5.40 1.97 -2.92
CA LEU A 42 6.42 0.97 -2.68
C LEU A 42 5.92 -0.41 -3.11
N ARG A 43 6.66 -1.06 -4.01
CA ARG A 43 6.37 -2.44 -4.42
C ARG A 43 6.86 -3.41 -3.36
N ILE A 44 5.98 -4.28 -2.89
CA ILE A 44 6.32 -5.35 -1.96
C ILE A 44 7.19 -6.37 -2.69
N LYS A 45 8.40 -6.60 -2.19
CA LYS A 45 9.36 -7.57 -2.73
C LYS A 45 9.32 -8.90 -1.99
N ASP A 46 9.02 -8.85 -0.69
CA ASP A 46 8.94 -10.04 0.15
C ASP A 46 7.95 -9.81 1.31
N LEU A 47 7.46 -10.91 1.88
CA LEU A 47 6.49 -10.94 2.97
C LEU A 47 6.97 -11.91 4.06
N ARG A 48 7.00 -11.44 5.30
CA ARG A 48 7.32 -12.29 6.45
C ARG A 48 6.19 -12.29 7.47
N SER A 49 6.06 -13.38 8.21
CA SER A 49 5.15 -13.47 9.36
C SER A 49 5.69 -12.62 10.51
N ALA A 50 4.80 -11.89 11.21
CA ALA A 50 5.15 -11.08 12.38
C ALA A 50 4.53 -11.65 13.67
N GLY A 51 4.82 -12.92 13.96
CA GLY A 51 4.39 -13.61 15.20
C GLY A 51 2.90 -13.98 15.29
N THR A 52 2.00 -13.31 14.56
CA THR A 52 0.56 -13.63 14.54
C THR A 52 0.02 -13.71 13.12
N ALA A 53 -1.09 -14.44 12.94
CA ALA A 53 -1.81 -14.48 11.66
C ALA A 53 -2.38 -13.12 11.27
N GLY A 54 -2.56 -12.18 12.21
CA GLY A 54 -3.09 -10.84 11.93
C GLY A 54 -2.05 -9.83 11.43
N GLN A 55 -0.79 -10.23 11.27
CA GLN A 55 0.30 -9.31 10.95
C GLN A 55 1.23 -9.85 9.86
N ARG A 56 1.76 -8.94 9.06
CA ARG A 56 2.79 -9.21 8.05
C ARG A 56 3.88 -8.14 8.10
N VAL A 57 5.12 -8.54 7.88
CA VAL A 57 6.21 -7.62 7.58
C VAL A 57 6.34 -7.52 6.07
N LEU A 58 6.11 -6.33 5.53
CA LEU A 58 6.29 -6.01 4.13
C LEU A 58 7.74 -5.55 3.93
N ILE A 59 8.45 -6.19 3.00
CA ILE A 59 9.82 -5.84 2.63
C ILE A 59 9.80 -5.15 1.28
N PHE A 60 10.57 -4.07 1.17
CA PHE A 60 10.68 -3.24 -0.02
C PHE A 60 12.14 -3.16 -0.45
N ASP A 61 12.38 -2.73 -1.69
CA ASP A 61 13.73 -2.51 -2.20
C ASP A 61 14.22 -1.13 -1.75
N GLY A 62 15.32 -1.05 -0.99
CA GLY A 62 15.89 0.22 -0.53
C GLY A 62 15.07 0.99 0.52
N HIS A 63 13.97 0.43 1.05
CA HIS A 63 13.16 1.08 2.10
C HIS A 63 12.99 0.19 3.33
N SER A 64 12.84 0.84 4.49
CA SER A 64 12.65 0.17 5.78
C SER A 64 11.43 -0.75 5.76
N PRO A 65 11.56 -2.00 6.28
CA PRO A 65 10.43 -2.90 6.44
C PRO A 65 9.24 -2.26 7.15
N TRP A 66 8.03 -2.66 6.77
CA TRP A 66 6.81 -2.16 7.42
C TRP A 66 6.01 -3.31 8.03
N VAL A 67 5.76 -3.24 9.34
CA VAL A 67 4.86 -4.17 10.02
C VAL A 67 3.41 -3.72 9.79
N LEU A 68 2.73 -4.41 8.90
CA LEU A 68 1.32 -4.21 8.60
C LEU A 68 0.47 -4.93 9.65
N LYS A 69 -0.23 -4.14 10.48
CA LYS A 69 -1.06 -4.62 11.60
C LYS A 69 -2.56 -4.49 11.38
N ALA A 70 -2.97 -3.77 10.34
CA ALA A 70 -4.37 -3.46 10.02
C ALA A 70 -4.60 -3.51 8.51
N PRO A 71 -5.85 -3.59 8.03
CA PRO A 71 -6.14 -3.49 6.61
C PRO A 71 -5.60 -2.19 6.01
N THR A 72 -5.08 -2.27 4.79
CA THR A 72 -4.55 -1.10 4.07
C THR A 72 -4.93 -1.13 2.60
N THR A 73 -4.93 0.03 1.96
CA THR A 73 -5.12 0.12 0.51
C THR A 73 -3.86 -0.37 -0.20
N THR A 74 -4.04 -1.36 -1.04
CA THR A 74 -2.99 -1.95 -1.87
C THR A 74 -3.38 -1.84 -3.33
N TYR A 75 -2.38 -1.75 -4.20
CA TYR A 75 -2.55 -1.63 -5.65
C TYR A 75 -1.93 -2.86 -6.28
N ARG A 76 -2.77 -3.79 -6.75
CA ARG A 76 -2.32 -5.06 -7.31
C ARG A 76 -2.14 -4.92 -8.82
N PRO A 77 -0.99 -5.30 -9.39
CA PRO A 77 -0.84 -5.40 -10.84
C PRO A 77 -1.95 -6.27 -11.45
N ASN A 78 -2.54 -5.79 -12.53
CA ASN A 78 -3.45 -6.58 -13.35
C ASN A 78 -2.59 -7.60 -14.11
N GLU A 79 -3.00 -8.86 -14.17
CA GLU A 79 -2.21 -9.96 -14.79
C GLU A 79 -2.08 -9.85 -16.32
N LEU A 80 -2.51 -8.75 -16.93
CA LEU A 80 -2.71 -8.58 -18.38
C LEU A 80 -1.80 -7.50 -19.02
N LEU A 81 -0.70 -7.10 -18.37
CA LEU A 81 0.30 -6.19 -18.92
C LEU A 81 1.70 -6.82 -18.91
#